data_AF-A0A7V8VIB0-F1
#
_entry.id   AF-A0A7V8VIB0-F1
#
_cell.length_a   1.000
_cell.length_b   1.000
_cell.length_c   1.000
_cell.angle_alpha   90.00
_cell.angle_beta   90.00
_cell.angle_gamma   90.00
#
_symmetry.space_group_name_H-M   'P 1'
#
loop_
_entity.id
_entity.type
_entity.pdbx_description
1 polymer ?
#
loop_
_entity_poly.entity_id
_entity_poly.type
_entity_poly.pdbx_seq_one_letter_code
_entity_poly.pdbx_strand_id
1 'polypeptide(L)'
;MRRARSPDPSAGDGDGDGIADQSDACPNKPGWPKHDGCPNRYIVSERIFEPPKRDRVRRRFIPEAQPSPHQALRISRLERERWGGPSIDDRMRCESRLLWNATNGSFRGLLQIGSWWEYAYPKTPRGVTVRRTKHRRAPVIRVRRWSDGRVDRDRIGSRRQRLDVILEGKLPRNASPYHGWAAIRVGQRAVSGDGPSTYWECGL
;
A
#
# COMPACT_ATOMS: atom_id res chain seq x y z
N MET A 1 -6.80 17.40 82.11
CA MET A 1 -5.77 17.29 81.06
C MET A 1 -6.40 16.59 79.84
N ARG A 2 -6.73 17.32 78.77
CA ARG A 2 -7.20 16.71 77.52
C ARG A 2 -5.98 16.51 76.62
N ARG A 3 -5.59 15.25 76.36
CA ARG A 3 -4.61 14.96 75.31
C ARG A 3 -5.25 15.31 73.97
N ALA A 4 -4.63 16.23 73.22
CA ALA A 4 -4.98 16.42 71.82
C ALA A 4 -4.80 15.07 71.11
N ARG A 5 -5.86 14.55 70.50
CA ARG A 5 -5.72 13.46 69.53
C ARG A 5 -4.88 14.01 68.39
N SER A 6 -3.72 13.40 68.15
CA SER A 6 -2.95 13.61 66.93
C SER A 6 -3.88 13.47 65.73
N PRO A 7 -3.79 14.33 64.71
CA PRO A 7 -4.59 14.16 63.50
C PRO A 7 -4.27 12.79 62.91
N ASP A 8 -5.31 11.97 62.69
CA ASP A 8 -5.18 10.67 62.05
C ASP A 8 -4.51 10.86 60.68
N PRO A 9 -3.39 10.18 60.39
CA PRO A 9 -2.66 10.32 59.13
C PRO A 9 -3.39 9.75 57.91
N SER A 10 -4.62 9.25 58.08
CA SER A 10 -5.43 8.62 57.04
C SER A 10 -6.47 9.54 56.38
N ALA A 11 -6.54 10.82 56.77
CA ALA A 11 -7.46 11.79 56.17
C ALA A 11 -6.86 12.33 54.84
N GLY A 12 -6.86 11.49 53.81
CA GLY A 12 -6.33 11.82 52.48
C GLY A 12 -5.33 10.81 51.95
N ASP A 13 -5.54 9.52 52.21
CA ASP A 13 -4.89 8.40 51.51
C ASP A 13 -6.00 7.72 50.70
N GLY A 14 -6.06 8.04 49.41
CA GLY A 14 -7.16 7.70 48.51
C GLY A 14 -7.14 6.26 48.03
N ASP A 15 -6.00 5.59 48.09
CA ASP A 15 -5.84 4.20 47.65
C ASP A 15 -5.39 3.22 48.74
N GLY A 16 -5.12 3.73 49.94
CA GLY A 16 -4.92 2.97 51.17
C GLY A 16 -3.53 2.36 51.31
N ASP A 17 -2.52 2.92 50.66
CA ASP A 17 -1.14 2.40 50.68
C ASP A 17 -0.29 2.92 51.86
N GLY A 18 -0.86 3.81 52.68
CA GLY A 18 -0.23 4.40 53.85
C GLY A 18 0.56 5.67 53.57
N ILE A 19 0.44 6.25 52.37
CA ILE A 19 1.03 7.53 51.96
C ILE A 19 -0.10 8.53 51.71
N ALA A 20 0.05 9.77 52.19
CA ALA A 20 -0.96 10.80 51.94
C ALA A 20 -0.94 11.22 50.45
N ASP A 21 -2.11 11.44 49.85
CA ASP A 21 -2.35 11.84 48.45
C ASP A 21 -1.49 13.03 48.00
N GLN A 22 -1.14 13.93 48.93
CA GLN A 22 -0.30 15.11 48.64
C GLN A 22 1.19 14.76 48.44
N SER A 23 1.64 13.65 49.01
CA SER A 23 3.01 13.13 48.96
C SER A 23 3.12 11.84 48.13
N ASP A 24 1.99 11.32 47.65
CA ASP A 24 1.92 10.17 46.76
C ASP A 24 1.96 10.60 45.29
N ALA A 25 2.87 10.01 44.52
CA ALA A 25 2.99 10.23 43.08
C ALA A 25 1.88 9.51 42.28
N CYS A 26 1.19 8.54 42.88
CA CYS A 26 0.16 7.70 42.29
C CYS A 26 -1.11 7.54 43.18
N PRO A 27 -1.82 8.62 43.56
CA PRO A 27 -2.91 8.63 44.57
C PRO A 27 -4.19 7.83 44.23
N ASN A 28 -4.17 7.01 43.17
CA ASN A 28 -5.27 6.13 42.75
C ASN A 28 -4.80 4.67 42.54
N LYS A 29 -3.56 4.34 42.89
CA LYS A 29 -2.90 3.05 42.68
C LYS A 29 -1.95 2.76 43.84
N PRO A 30 -2.30 1.82 44.73
CA PRO A 30 -1.52 1.59 45.92
C PRO A 30 -0.12 1.10 45.58
N GLY A 31 0.90 1.74 46.13
CA GLY A 31 2.29 1.48 45.82
C GLY A 31 3.15 1.18 47.04
N TRP A 32 4.46 1.25 46.80
CA TRP A 32 5.43 1.05 47.86
C TRP A 32 6.08 2.41 48.18
N PRO A 33 6.39 2.71 49.45
CA PRO A 33 7.09 3.95 49.80
C PRO A 33 8.44 4.13 49.10
N LYS A 34 9.10 3.05 48.67
CA LYS A 34 10.35 3.10 47.87
C LYS A 34 10.15 3.66 46.44
N HIS A 35 8.91 3.79 46.01
CA HIS A 35 8.49 4.26 44.70
C HIS A 35 7.52 5.45 44.82
N ASP A 36 7.61 6.20 45.93
CA ASP A 36 6.78 7.38 46.19
C ASP A 36 5.27 7.10 46.05
N GLY A 37 4.82 5.94 46.56
CA GLY A 37 3.40 5.52 46.52
C GLY A 37 2.94 4.94 45.18
N CYS A 38 3.85 4.79 44.23
CA CYS A 38 3.55 4.09 42.99
C CYS A 38 3.84 2.58 43.05
N PRO A 39 3.05 1.73 42.37
CA PRO A 39 3.40 0.34 42.16
C PRO A 39 4.73 0.22 41.37
N ASN A 40 5.48 -0.86 41.57
CA ASN A 40 6.70 -1.12 40.78
C ASN A 40 6.40 -1.19 39.24
N ARG A 41 5.16 -1.50 38.86
CA ARG A 41 4.70 -1.47 37.47
C ARG A 41 3.26 -0.98 37.36
N TYR A 42 3.06 0.22 36.81
CA TYR A 42 1.75 0.78 36.50
C TYR A 42 1.70 1.41 35.10
N ILE A 43 0.50 1.61 34.56
CA ILE A 43 0.29 2.21 33.24
C ILE A 43 0.34 3.73 33.39
N VAL A 44 1.32 4.36 32.73
CA VAL A 44 1.48 5.82 32.68
C VAL A 44 0.58 6.43 31.61
N SER A 45 0.36 5.73 30.49
CA SER A 45 -0.59 6.20 29.47
C SER A 45 -1.17 5.06 28.67
N GLU A 46 -2.45 5.17 28.32
CA GLU A 46 -3.16 4.26 27.42
C GLU A 46 -3.79 5.05 26.28
N ARG A 47 -3.53 4.61 25.03
CA ARG A 47 -4.10 5.23 23.82
C ARG A 47 -4.60 4.19 22.85
N ILE A 48 -5.74 4.46 22.23
CA ILE A 48 -6.33 3.62 21.17
C ILE A 48 -6.10 4.29 19.82
N PHE A 49 -5.44 3.56 18.92
CA PHE A 49 -5.18 3.98 17.55
C PHE A 49 -6.14 3.26 16.61
N GLU A 50 -7.13 4.00 16.10
CA GLU A 50 -8.01 3.51 15.05
C GLU A 50 -7.38 3.76 13.66
N PRO A 51 -7.42 2.77 12.75
CA PRO A 51 -6.90 2.94 11.40
C PRO A 51 -7.84 3.87 10.60
N PRO A 52 -7.30 4.69 9.66
CA PRO A 52 -8.13 5.60 8.87
C PRO A 52 -9.09 4.82 7.96
N LYS A 53 -10.26 5.39 7.64
CA LYS A 53 -11.24 4.74 6.73
C LYS A 53 -10.66 4.49 5.33
N ARG A 54 -9.80 5.40 4.86
CA ARG A 54 -9.10 5.35 3.57
C ARG A 54 -7.60 5.50 3.81
N ASP A 55 -6.83 4.57 3.27
CA ASP A 55 -5.36 4.57 3.35
C ASP A 55 -4.77 4.53 1.94
N ARG A 56 -3.58 5.07 1.76
CA ARG A 56 -2.88 5.15 0.48
C ARG A 56 -1.42 4.79 0.65
N VAL A 57 -1.00 3.75 -0.08
CA VAL A 57 0.39 3.29 -0.05
C VAL A 57 0.97 3.38 -1.46
N ARG A 58 2.09 4.09 -1.59
CA ARG A 58 2.89 4.13 -2.81
C ARG A 58 3.90 2.99 -2.80
N ARG A 59 4.04 2.27 -3.91
CA ARG A 59 5.03 1.21 -4.10
C ARG A 59 5.69 1.35 -5.46
N ARG A 60 6.88 0.76 -5.60
CA ARG A 60 7.56 0.67 -6.89
C ARG A 60 6.77 -0.19 -7.86
N PHE A 61 6.57 0.30 -9.07
CA PHE A 61 6.05 -0.45 -10.18
C PHE A 61 7.16 -1.25 -10.86
N ILE A 62 6.90 -2.53 -11.11
CA ILE A 62 7.79 -3.44 -11.82
C ILE A 62 7.06 -3.88 -13.10
N PRO A 63 7.51 -3.44 -14.29
CA PRO A 63 6.91 -3.88 -15.55
C PRO A 63 7.25 -5.34 -15.80
N GLU A 64 6.21 -6.17 -15.93
CA GLU A 64 6.36 -7.58 -16.29
C GLU A 64 6.82 -7.69 -17.75
N ALA A 65 7.88 -8.47 -17.98
CA ALA A 65 8.38 -8.75 -19.33
C ALA A 65 7.45 -9.72 -20.08
N GLN A 66 6.90 -10.72 -19.40
CA GLN A 66 5.98 -11.72 -19.98
C GLN A 66 4.76 -11.89 -19.07
N PRO A 67 3.80 -10.95 -19.10
CA PRO A 67 2.56 -11.06 -18.32
C PRO A 67 1.75 -12.31 -18.69
N SER A 68 1.01 -12.93 -17.77
CA SER A 68 -0.02 -13.91 -18.15
C SER A 68 -1.06 -13.30 -19.11
N PRO A 69 -1.80 -14.10 -19.90
CA PRO A 69 -2.90 -13.61 -20.75
C PRO A 69 -3.87 -12.66 -20.02
N HIS A 70 -4.25 -12.98 -18.79
CA HIS A 70 -5.08 -12.11 -17.96
C HIS A 70 -4.38 -10.80 -17.57
N GLN A 71 -3.09 -10.84 -17.25
CA GLN A 71 -2.30 -9.63 -17.03
C GLN A 71 -2.19 -8.78 -18.30
N ALA A 72 -2.03 -9.38 -19.48
CA ALA A 72 -1.97 -8.67 -20.77
C ALA A 72 -3.25 -7.86 -21.02
N LEU A 73 -4.41 -8.50 -20.91
CA LEU A 73 -5.72 -7.84 -21.06
C LEU A 73 -5.91 -6.73 -20.02
N ARG A 74 -5.44 -6.96 -18.78
CA ARG A 74 -5.46 -5.92 -17.74
C ARG A 74 -4.57 -4.72 -18.12
N ILE A 75 -3.39 -4.95 -18.70
CA ILE A 75 -2.49 -3.87 -19.14
C ILE A 75 -3.12 -3.11 -20.30
N SER A 76 -3.66 -3.83 -21.29
CA SER A 76 -4.38 -3.24 -22.44
C SER A 76 -5.47 -2.30 -21.99
N ARG A 77 -6.35 -2.75 -21.08
CA ARG A 77 -7.38 -1.90 -20.50
C ARG A 77 -6.82 -0.64 -19.81
N LEU A 78 -5.76 -0.78 -19.02
CA LEU A 78 -5.14 0.35 -18.31
C LEU A 78 -4.52 1.37 -19.28
N GLU A 79 -3.86 0.91 -20.34
CA GLU A 79 -3.30 1.81 -21.35
C GLU A 79 -4.42 2.43 -22.19
N ARG A 80 -5.51 1.71 -22.49
CA ARG A 80 -6.67 2.27 -23.19
C ARG A 80 -7.32 3.40 -22.39
N GLU A 81 -7.53 3.18 -21.08
CA GLU A 81 -8.02 4.22 -20.16
C GLU A 81 -7.10 5.45 -20.12
N ARG A 82 -5.79 5.27 -20.39
CA ARG A 82 -4.80 6.34 -20.40
C ARG A 82 -4.82 7.17 -21.68
N TRP A 83 -4.86 6.51 -22.83
CA TRP A 83 -4.68 7.16 -24.14
C TRP A 83 -6.01 7.51 -24.83
N GLY A 84 -7.11 6.86 -24.43
CA GLY A 84 -8.31 6.80 -25.27
C GLY A 84 -8.08 5.91 -26.50
N GLY A 85 -9.14 5.62 -27.24
CA GLY A 85 -9.10 4.79 -28.46
C GLY A 85 -9.62 3.37 -28.29
N PRO A 86 -9.56 2.56 -29.37
CA PRO A 86 -10.13 1.22 -29.41
C PRO A 86 -9.34 0.25 -28.53
N SER A 87 -9.99 -0.88 -28.18
CA SER A 87 -9.31 -2.00 -27.53
C SER A 87 -8.37 -2.70 -28.52
N ILE A 88 -7.19 -3.11 -28.05
CA ILE A 88 -6.28 -3.98 -28.81
C ILE A 88 -6.41 -5.45 -28.40
N ASP A 89 -7.39 -5.80 -27.57
CA ASP A 89 -7.57 -7.16 -27.05
C ASP A 89 -7.78 -8.20 -28.14
N ASP A 90 -8.67 -7.91 -29.10
CA ASP A 90 -8.94 -8.82 -30.22
C ASP A 90 -7.73 -8.94 -31.13
N ARG A 91 -6.99 -7.84 -31.32
CA ARG A 91 -5.72 -7.85 -32.05
C ARG A 91 -4.69 -8.75 -31.35
N MET A 92 -4.48 -8.62 -30.05
CA MET A 92 -3.54 -9.48 -29.30
C MET A 92 -3.91 -10.98 -29.41
N ARG A 93 -5.21 -11.31 -29.43
CA ARG A 93 -5.69 -12.69 -29.61
C ARG A 93 -5.48 -13.20 -31.02
N CYS A 94 -5.77 -12.35 -31.99
CA CYS A 94 -5.67 -12.69 -33.40
C CYS A 94 -4.21 -12.85 -33.86
N GLU A 95 -3.36 -11.87 -33.57
CA GLU A 95 -1.98 -11.75 -34.09
C GLU A 95 -1.02 -12.78 -33.50
N SER A 96 -1.21 -13.16 -32.24
CA SER A 96 -0.26 -14.00 -31.52
C SER A 96 -0.90 -15.05 -30.63
N ARG A 97 -2.24 -15.13 -30.56
CA ARG A 97 -2.96 -15.99 -29.59
C ARG A 97 -2.49 -15.76 -28.15
N LEU A 98 -2.15 -14.52 -27.80
CA LEU A 98 -1.60 -14.14 -26.50
C LEU A 98 -0.22 -14.75 -26.19
N LEU A 99 0.57 -15.10 -27.22
CA LEU A 99 1.94 -15.61 -27.09
C LEU A 99 2.97 -14.49 -27.21
N TRP A 100 3.81 -14.31 -26.18
CA TRP A 100 4.81 -13.25 -26.17
C TRP A 100 5.92 -13.46 -27.17
N ASN A 101 6.34 -14.71 -27.40
CA ASN A 101 7.43 -15.07 -28.31
C ASN A 101 6.96 -15.28 -29.76
N ALA A 102 5.72 -14.94 -30.10
CA ALA A 102 5.21 -15.08 -31.45
C ALA A 102 6.04 -14.27 -32.46
N THR A 103 6.34 -14.89 -33.60
CA THR A 103 7.06 -14.24 -34.70
C THR A 103 6.79 -14.97 -36.00
N ASN A 104 6.78 -14.22 -37.11
CA ASN A 104 6.80 -14.72 -38.48
C ASN A 104 8.10 -14.31 -39.21
N GLY A 105 9.17 -14.03 -38.45
CA GLY A 105 10.44 -13.51 -38.95
C GLY A 105 10.48 -11.97 -38.96
N SER A 106 9.60 -11.34 -39.72
CA SER A 106 9.56 -9.87 -39.90
C SER A 106 8.88 -9.15 -38.72
N PHE A 107 7.89 -9.79 -38.10
CA PHE A 107 7.11 -9.24 -37.01
C PHE A 107 7.34 -10.04 -35.72
N ARG A 108 7.27 -9.34 -34.59
CA ARG A 108 7.68 -9.89 -33.29
C ARG A 108 6.72 -9.50 -32.17
N GLY A 109 6.53 -10.41 -31.24
CA GLY A 109 5.82 -10.14 -30.00
C GLY A 109 4.31 -10.25 -30.10
N LEU A 110 3.65 -9.86 -29.02
CA LEU A 110 2.21 -10.02 -28.84
C LEU A 110 1.36 -9.34 -29.93
N LEU A 111 1.84 -8.20 -30.41
CA LEU A 111 1.14 -7.37 -31.39
C LEU A 111 1.76 -7.44 -32.79
N GLN A 112 2.64 -8.43 -33.03
CA GLN A 112 3.39 -8.58 -34.27
C GLN A 112 3.97 -7.22 -34.72
N ILE A 113 4.78 -6.59 -33.86
CA ILE A 113 5.38 -5.29 -34.15
C ILE A 113 6.64 -5.51 -35.00
N GLY A 114 6.72 -4.81 -36.13
CA GLY A 114 7.85 -4.87 -37.07
C GLY A 114 8.94 -3.84 -36.76
N SER A 115 9.68 -3.42 -37.81
CA SER A 115 10.82 -2.50 -37.72
C SER A 115 10.49 -1.12 -37.13
N TRP A 116 9.23 -0.67 -37.21
CA TRP A 116 8.80 0.62 -36.67
C TRP A 116 8.89 0.73 -35.14
N TRP A 117 9.14 -0.39 -34.42
CA TRP A 117 9.44 -0.39 -32.98
C TRP A 117 10.52 0.63 -32.59
N GLU A 118 11.62 0.64 -33.34
CA GLU A 118 12.80 1.47 -33.07
C GLU A 118 12.47 2.96 -33.11
N TYR A 119 11.46 3.33 -33.89
CA TYR A 119 10.96 4.69 -33.98
C TYR A 119 9.92 5.02 -32.89
N ALA A 120 9.01 4.09 -32.58
CA ALA A 120 7.88 4.37 -31.69
C ALA A 120 8.21 4.26 -30.20
N TYR A 121 9.04 3.29 -29.79
CA TYR A 121 9.32 3.08 -28.37
C TYR A 121 10.06 4.25 -27.71
N PRO A 122 11.12 4.84 -28.32
CA PRO A 122 11.82 5.98 -27.72
C PRO A 122 10.92 7.21 -27.50
N LYS A 123 9.89 7.38 -28.34
CA LYS A 123 8.93 8.48 -28.25
C LYS A 123 7.80 8.23 -27.24
N THR A 124 7.72 7.02 -26.68
CA THR A 124 6.61 6.61 -25.83
C THR A 124 6.87 7.00 -24.36
N PRO A 125 5.95 7.72 -23.69
CA PRO A 125 6.10 8.05 -22.28
C PRO A 125 6.30 6.80 -21.42
N ARG A 126 7.45 6.74 -20.75
CA ARG A 126 7.84 5.56 -19.95
C ARG A 126 7.25 5.57 -18.54
N GLY A 127 6.80 6.72 -18.04
CA GLY A 127 6.16 6.82 -16.72
C GLY A 127 4.91 5.96 -16.63
N VAL A 128 4.79 5.17 -15.56
CA VAL A 128 3.66 4.27 -15.29
C VAL A 128 3.13 4.59 -13.90
N THR A 129 1.82 4.81 -13.81
CA THR A 129 1.09 4.93 -12.55
C THR A 129 -0.12 4.03 -12.59
N VAL A 130 -0.21 3.06 -11.67
CA VAL A 130 -1.31 2.10 -11.61
C VAL A 130 -1.95 2.16 -10.23
N ARG A 131 -3.23 2.49 -10.16
CA ARG A 131 -4.01 2.47 -8.91
C ARG A 131 -4.72 1.12 -8.76
N ARG A 132 -4.48 0.45 -7.63
CA ARG A 132 -5.22 -0.75 -7.21
C ARG A 132 -5.95 -0.46 -5.91
N THR A 133 -7.28 -0.44 -5.96
CA THR A 133 -8.12 -0.29 -4.77
C THR A 133 -8.39 -1.67 -4.18
N LYS A 134 -8.17 -1.85 -2.88
CA LYS A 134 -8.54 -3.07 -2.15
C LYS A 134 -9.25 -2.74 -0.83
N HIS A 135 -10.08 -3.65 -0.36
CA HIS A 135 -10.70 -3.56 0.95
C HIS A 135 -9.98 -4.54 1.90
N ARG A 136 -9.63 -4.08 3.10
CA ARG A 136 -8.99 -4.92 4.13
C ARG A 136 -9.60 -4.64 5.51
N ARG A 137 -9.32 -5.52 6.47
CA ARG A 137 -9.57 -5.29 7.90
C ARG A 137 -8.27 -4.79 8.54
N ALA A 138 -8.21 -3.51 8.88
CA ALA A 138 -7.05 -2.91 9.52
C ALA A 138 -7.20 -3.03 11.06
N PRO A 139 -6.12 -3.34 11.80
CA PRO A 139 -6.20 -3.54 13.24
C PRO A 139 -6.45 -2.23 13.98
N VAL A 140 -7.24 -2.28 15.05
CA VAL A 140 -7.27 -1.24 16.07
C VAL A 140 -6.24 -1.62 17.12
N ILE A 141 -5.29 -0.72 17.38
CA ILE A 141 -4.15 -1.00 18.28
C ILE A 141 -4.33 -0.20 19.57
N ARG A 142 -4.26 -0.89 20.70
CA ARG A 142 -4.12 -0.25 22.01
C ARG A 142 -2.65 -0.20 22.37
N VAL A 143 -2.15 0.98 22.70
CA VAL A 143 -0.77 1.19 23.13
C VAL A 143 -0.78 1.58 24.61
N ARG A 144 -0.13 0.76 25.43
CA ARG A 144 0.05 1.01 26.86
C ARG A 144 1.52 1.32 27.12
N ARG A 145 1.81 2.45 27.76
CA ARG A 145 3.15 2.81 28.23
C ARG A 145 3.21 2.61 29.73
N TRP A 146 4.21 1.86 30.18
CA TRP A 146 4.43 1.53 31.59
C TRP A 146 5.44 2.47 32.23
N SER A 147 5.43 2.53 33.56
CA SER A 147 6.35 3.33 34.38
C SER A 147 7.81 2.91 34.25
N ASP A 148 8.06 1.62 33.98
CA ASP A 148 9.39 1.04 33.72
C ASP A 148 9.92 1.29 32.29
N GLY A 149 9.20 2.10 31.49
CA GLY A 149 9.55 2.43 30.10
C GLY A 149 9.09 1.41 29.06
N ARG A 150 8.52 0.27 29.46
CA ARG A 150 7.98 -0.73 28.51
C ARG A 150 6.79 -0.16 27.73
N VAL A 151 6.60 -0.64 26.51
CA VAL A 151 5.47 -0.28 25.64
C VAL A 151 4.82 -1.53 25.09
N ASP A 152 3.58 -1.79 25.51
CA ASP A 152 2.78 -2.89 24.98
C ASP A 152 1.89 -2.39 23.83
N ARG A 153 1.74 -3.22 22.80
CA ARG A 153 0.92 -2.94 21.63
C ARG A 153 -0.03 -4.11 21.38
N ASP A 154 -1.27 -3.95 21.81
CA ASP A 154 -2.28 -5.00 21.73
C ASP A 154 -3.23 -4.74 20.57
N ARG A 155 -3.53 -5.79 19.79
CA ARG A 155 -4.59 -5.73 18.80
C ARG A 155 -5.93 -6.00 19.47
N ILE A 156 -6.73 -4.97 19.64
CA ILE A 156 -8.02 -5.05 20.36
C ILE A 156 -9.22 -5.22 19.43
N GLY A 157 -9.02 -5.11 18.12
CA GLY A 157 -10.09 -5.26 17.15
C GLY A 157 -9.64 -5.01 15.72
N SER A 158 -10.61 -4.79 14.84
CA SER A 158 -10.34 -4.37 13.46
C SER A 158 -11.48 -3.55 12.87
N ARG A 159 -11.12 -2.63 11.96
CA ARG A 159 -12.07 -1.82 11.18
C ARG A 159 -11.92 -2.11 9.69
N ARG A 160 -13.02 -2.01 8.94
CA ARG A 160 -12.99 -2.09 7.47
C ARG A 160 -12.30 -0.84 6.95
N GLN A 161 -11.30 -1.03 6.09
CA GLN A 161 -10.50 0.05 5.51
C GLN A 161 -10.39 -0.15 3.99
N ARG A 162 -10.58 0.94 3.24
CA ARG A 162 -10.23 1.00 1.82
C ARG A 162 -8.76 1.39 1.70
N LEU A 163 -7.96 0.55 1.05
CA LEU A 163 -6.55 0.80 0.79
C LEU A 163 -6.34 0.98 -0.73
N ASP A 164 -5.89 2.17 -1.11
CA ASP A 164 -5.44 2.48 -2.47
C ASP A 164 -3.93 2.23 -2.57
N VAL A 165 -3.53 1.19 -3.31
CA VAL A 165 -2.13 0.91 -3.62
C VAL A 165 -1.79 1.58 -4.95
N ILE A 166 -0.91 2.58 -4.91
CA ILE A 166 -0.43 3.29 -6.10
C ILE A 166 0.94 2.73 -6.47
N LEU A 167 1.04 2.12 -7.65
CA LEU A 167 2.30 1.61 -8.19
C LEU A 167 2.87 2.65 -9.15
N GLU A 168 4.08 3.14 -8.89
CA GLU A 168 4.75 4.16 -9.71
C GLU A 168 6.13 3.69 -10.17
N GLY A 169 6.46 3.96 -11.43
CA GLY A 169 7.74 3.56 -11.99
C GLY A 169 7.87 3.92 -13.46
N LYS A 170 8.86 3.31 -14.12
CA LYS A 170 9.17 3.56 -15.53
C LYS A 170 9.31 2.23 -16.27
N LEU A 171 8.91 2.21 -17.55
CA LEU A 171 9.28 1.14 -18.46
C LEU A 171 10.81 1.11 -18.69
N PRO A 172 11.37 -0.06 -19.09
CA PRO A 172 12.79 -0.20 -19.40
C PRO A 172 13.28 0.85 -20.42
N ARG A 173 14.59 1.15 -20.46
CA ARG A 173 15.13 2.01 -21.52
C ARG A 173 15.27 1.27 -22.85
N ASN A 174 15.69 0.00 -22.78
CA ASN A 174 16.00 -0.84 -23.93
C ASN A 174 14.99 -1.99 -23.99
N ALA A 175 13.70 -1.67 -24.17
CA ALA A 175 12.70 -2.71 -24.35
C ALA A 175 12.69 -3.19 -25.81
N SER A 176 12.20 -4.41 -25.99
CA SER A 176 11.92 -5.04 -27.28
C SER A 176 10.41 -5.29 -27.43
N PRO A 177 9.92 -5.63 -28.64
CA PRO A 177 8.53 -6.04 -28.86
C PRO A 177 8.07 -7.23 -27.99
N TYR A 178 9.00 -8.00 -27.43
CA TYR A 178 8.71 -9.11 -26.51
C TYR A 178 8.38 -8.66 -25.08
N HIS A 179 8.66 -7.40 -24.72
CA HIS A 179 8.36 -6.87 -23.39
C HIS A 179 6.89 -6.49 -23.29
N GLY A 180 6.11 -7.26 -22.55
CA GLY A 180 4.65 -7.20 -22.66
C GLY A 180 4.04 -5.85 -22.35
N TRP A 181 4.42 -5.20 -21.25
CA TRP A 181 3.89 -3.85 -20.96
C TRP A 181 4.32 -2.82 -22.01
N ALA A 182 5.59 -2.87 -22.43
CA ALA A 182 6.13 -1.92 -23.40
C ALA A 182 5.45 -2.08 -24.76
N ALA A 183 5.29 -3.32 -25.23
CA ALA A 183 4.58 -3.67 -26.46
C ALA A 183 3.13 -3.20 -26.43
N ILE A 184 2.39 -3.53 -25.38
CA ILE A 184 0.99 -3.12 -25.22
C ILE A 184 0.85 -1.60 -25.20
N ARG A 185 1.75 -0.88 -24.50
CA ARG A 185 1.70 0.58 -24.49
C ARG A 185 1.94 1.18 -25.87
N VAL A 186 2.95 0.71 -26.59
CA VAL A 186 3.24 1.18 -27.95
C VAL A 186 2.06 0.91 -28.88
N GLY A 187 1.48 -0.30 -28.79
CA GLY A 187 0.29 -0.67 -29.55
C GLY A 187 -0.91 0.22 -29.27
N GLN A 188 -1.24 0.41 -27.98
CA GLN A 188 -2.39 1.23 -27.60
C GLN A 188 -2.22 2.69 -28.04
N ARG A 189 -1.02 3.24 -27.88
CA ARG A 189 -0.70 4.59 -28.34
C ARG A 189 -0.80 4.74 -29.86
N ALA A 190 -0.43 3.71 -30.61
CA ALA A 190 -0.54 3.74 -32.06
C ALA A 190 -2.00 3.75 -32.53
N VAL A 191 -2.87 2.94 -31.91
CA VAL A 191 -4.31 2.93 -32.23
C VAL A 191 -5.09 4.13 -31.67
N SER A 192 -4.51 4.89 -30.73
CA SER A 192 -5.11 6.13 -30.20
C SER A 192 -4.87 7.35 -31.10
N GLY A 193 -4.19 7.19 -32.24
CA GLY A 193 -3.86 8.27 -33.16
C GLY A 193 -2.53 8.97 -32.91
N ASP A 194 -1.80 8.59 -31.85
CA ASP A 194 -0.50 9.17 -31.46
C ASP A 194 0.71 8.40 -32.02
N GLY A 195 0.50 7.50 -32.97
CA GLY A 195 1.54 6.66 -33.57
C GLY A 195 1.33 6.40 -35.06
N PRO A 196 2.26 5.66 -35.71
CA PRO A 196 2.13 5.32 -37.12
C PRO A 196 0.82 4.55 -37.34
N SER A 197 0.20 4.70 -38.52
CA SER A 197 -1.01 3.97 -38.84
C SER A 197 -0.73 2.48 -38.68
N THR A 198 -1.36 1.85 -37.69
CA THR A 198 -1.34 0.39 -37.58
C THR A 198 -2.44 -0.13 -38.48
N TYR A 199 -2.21 0.05 -39.78
CA TYR A 199 -2.86 -0.81 -40.75
C TYR A 199 -2.36 -2.23 -40.48
N TRP A 200 -3.29 -3.18 -40.53
CA TRP A 200 -3.12 -4.65 -40.62
C TRP A 200 -3.35 -5.48 -39.37
N GLU A 201 -3.79 -6.74 -39.46
CA GLU A 201 -4.55 -7.52 -40.47
C GLU A 201 -4.73 -8.89 -39.81
N CYS A 202 -5.94 -9.28 -39.46
CA CYS A 202 -6.15 -10.60 -38.92
C CYS A 202 -6.20 -11.63 -40.05
N GLY A 203 -5.04 -12.09 -40.54
CA GLY A 203 -4.97 -13.01 -41.67
C GLY A 203 -3.95 -14.15 -41.55
N LEU A 204 -3.58 -14.57 -40.32
CA LEU A 204 -2.65 -15.67 -39.94
C LEU A 204 -1.51 -16.01 -40.93
#